data_AF-A0A812GG58-F1
#
_entry.id   AF-A0A812GG58-F1
#
_cell.length_a   1.000
_cell.length_b   1.000
_cell.length_c   1.000
_cell.angle_alpha   90.00
_cell.angle_beta   90.00
_cell.angle_gamma   90.00
#
_symmetry.space_group_name_H-M   'P 1'
#
loop_
_entity.id
_entity.type
_entity.pdbx_description
1 polymer ?
#
loop_
_entity_poly.entity_id
_entity_poly.type
_entity_poly.pdbx_seq_one_letter_code
_entity_poly.pdbx_strand_id
1 'polypeptide(L)'
;VPLSLPPPEGEPVVLLDRGRIVSSLRDRLASMEFAEGTDVRIDYGTKVKSVDVVHRTVTVQRQSGTEQEEELIEYDLLIGSDGVRSRVREAMNSQLPP
;
A
#
# COMPACT_ATOMS: atom_id res chain seq x y z
N VAL A 1 -46.74 -31.17 -0.88
CA VAL A 1 -45.27 -31.20 -0.69
C VAL A 1 -44.85 -29.79 -0.31
N PRO A 2 -44.31 -29.54 0.90
CA PRO A 2 -43.90 -28.19 1.26
C PRO A 2 -42.67 -27.81 0.42
N LEU A 3 -42.78 -26.68 -0.28
CA LEU A 3 -41.75 -26.04 -1.08
C LEU A 3 -40.59 -25.60 -0.16
N SER A 4 -39.46 -26.31 -0.19
CA SER A 4 -38.20 -25.77 0.33
C SER A 4 -37.73 -24.72 -0.66
N LEU A 5 -38.00 -23.45 -0.37
CA LEU A 5 -37.42 -22.34 -1.12
C LEU A 5 -35.88 -22.43 -1.03
N PRO A 6 -35.15 -22.30 -2.16
CA PRO A 6 -33.69 -22.23 -2.13
C PRO A 6 -33.24 -20.98 -1.33
N PRO A 7 -32.05 -21.03 -0.70
CA PRO A 7 -31.53 -19.91 0.09
C PRO A 7 -31.42 -18.63 -0.77
N PRO A 8 -31.57 -17.44 -0.16
CA PRO A 8 -31.67 -16.18 -0.89
C PRO A 8 -30.43 -15.93 -1.75
N GLU A 9 -30.66 -15.36 -2.95
CA GLU A 9 -29.62 -14.87 -3.85
C GLU A 9 -28.77 -13.81 -3.14
N GLY A 10 -27.66 -14.25 -2.57
CA GLY A 10 -26.59 -13.40 -2.08
C GLY A 10 -25.51 -13.25 -3.15
N GLU A 11 -24.82 -12.10 -3.14
CA GLU A 11 -23.63 -11.92 -3.97
C GLU A 11 -22.68 -13.13 -3.80
N PRO A 12 -22.18 -13.70 -4.91
CA PRO A 12 -21.37 -14.90 -4.82
C PRO A 12 -20.09 -14.60 -4.03
N VAL A 13 -19.78 -15.47 -3.06
CA VAL A 13 -18.47 -15.43 -2.41
C VAL A 13 -17.43 -15.89 -3.44
N VAL A 14 -16.67 -14.93 -3.97
CA VAL A 14 -15.62 -15.22 -4.95
C VAL A 14 -14.31 -15.48 -4.21
N LEU A 15 -13.78 -16.69 -4.38
CA LEU A 15 -12.44 -17.05 -3.91
C LEU A 15 -11.41 -16.64 -4.96
N LEU A 16 -10.58 -15.67 -4.62
CA LEU A 16 -9.56 -15.13 -5.52
C LEU A 16 -8.17 -15.30 -4.92
N ASP A 17 -7.22 -15.67 -5.78
CA ASP A 17 -5.81 -15.70 -5.39
C ASP A 17 -5.28 -14.27 -5.17
N ARG A 18 -4.68 -14.04 -4.00
CA ARG A 18 -4.12 -12.73 -3.64
C ARG A 18 -3.02 -12.31 -4.61
N GLY A 19 -2.18 -13.24 -5.05
CA GLY A 19 -1.09 -12.96 -5.99
C GLY A 19 -1.63 -12.41 -7.30
N ARG A 20 -2.66 -13.05 -7.85
CA ARG A 20 -3.37 -12.61 -9.06
C ARG A 20 -3.98 -11.22 -8.92
N ILE A 21 -4.67 -10.94 -7.81
CA ILE A 21 -5.24 -9.59 -7.57
C ILE A 21 -4.13 -8.54 -7.59
N VAL A 22 -3.05 -8.76 -6.83
CA VAL A 22 -1.96 -7.79 -6.73
C VAL A 22 -1.27 -7.57 -8.08
N SER A 23 -1.03 -8.63 -8.86
CA SER A 23 -0.47 -8.48 -10.21
C SER A 23 -1.40 -7.70 -11.13
N SER A 24 -2.71 -7.99 -11.10
CA SER A 24 -3.68 -7.27 -11.95
C SER A 24 -3.80 -5.80 -11.58
N LEU A 25 -3.76 -5.45 -10.28
CA LEU A 25 -3.75 -4.05 -9.84
C LEU A 25 -2.49 -3.32 -10.28
N ARG A 26 -1.32 -3.96 -10.18
CA ARG A 26 -0.06 -3.41 -10.68
C ARG A 26 -0.11 -3.15 -12.18
N ASP A 27 -0.55 -4.14 -12.95
CA ASP A 27 -0.59 -4.04 -14.42
C ASP A 27 -1.61 -2.98 -14.86
N ARG A 28 -2.71 -2.82 -14.10
CA ARG A 28 -3.67 -1.74 -14.31
C ARG A 28 -3.04 -0.37 -14.03
N LEU A 29 -2.27 -0.23 -12.95
CA LEU A 29 -1.60 1.03 -12.63
C LEU A 29 -0.56 1.41 -13.69
N ALA A 30 0.20 0.43 -14.20
CA ALA A 30 1.20 0.63 -15.25
C ALA A 30 0.59 0.99 -16.62
N SER A 31 -0.67 0.65 -16.87
CA SER A 31 -1.39 0.93 -18.12
C SER A 31 -2.37 2.10 -18.01
N MET A 32 -2.46 2.75 -16.84
CA MET A 32 -3.36 3.85 -16.60
C MET A 32 -2.80 5.14 -17.22
N GLU A 33 -3.64 5.88 -17.92
CA GLU A 33 -3.32 7.24 -18.35
C GLU A 33 -3.56 8.18 -17.17
N PHE A 34 -2.51 8.91 -16.78
CA PHE A 34 -2.59 9.93 -15.74
C PHE A 34 -2.83 11.30 -16.38
N ALA A 35 -3.35 12.24 -15.58
CA ALA A 35 -3.53 13.62 -16.02
C ALA A 35 -2.17 14.23 -16.41
N GLU A 36 -2.17 15.16 -17.37
CA GLU A 36 -0.97 15.85 -17.80
C GLU A 36 -0.24 16.49 -16.61
N GLY A 37 1.08 16.28 -16.54
CA GLY A 37 1.92 16.73 -15.41
C GLY A 37 1.92 15.79 -14.19
N THR A 38 1.21 14.66 -14.24
CA THR A 38 1.26 13.63 -13.19
C THR A 38 2.26 12.53 -13.57
N ASP A 39 3.29 12.35 -12.74
CA ASP A 39 4.22 11.23 -12.83
C ASP A 39 3.99 10.27 -11.66
N VAL A 40 3.89 8.97 -11.96
CA VAL A 40 3.67 7.92 -10.97
C VAL A 40 4.80 6.92 -11.05
N ARG A 41 5.57 6.84 -9.97
CA ARG A 41 6.69 5.92 -9.82
C ARG A 41 6.39 4.86 -8.78
N ILE A 42 6.75 3.61 -9.08
CA ILE A 42 6.63 2.48 -8.16
C ILE A 42 8.02 1.95 -7.86
N ASP A 43 8.49 2.16 -6.64
CA ASP A 43 9.80 1.69 -6.19
C ASP A 43 9.70 0.36 -5.44
N TYR A 44 10.03 -0.73 -6.14
CA TYR A 44 10.22 -2.04 -5.52
C TYR A 44 11.56 -2.14 -4.79
N GLY A 45 11.71 -3.14 -3.92
CA GLY A 45 12.95 -3.32 -3.15
C GLY A 45 13.21 -2.19 -2.14
N THR A 46 12.21 -1.35 -1.89
CA THR A 46 12.28 -0.22 -0.96
C THR A 46 11.49 -0.55 0.30
N LYS A 47 12.13 -0.41 1.46
CA LYS A 47 11.51 -0.68 2.76
C LYS A 47 11.51 0.57 3.62
N VAL A 48 10.35 0.95 4.14
CA VAL A 48 10.24 2.03 5.13
C VAL A 48 10.85 1.57 6.46
N LYS A 49 11.82 2.33 6.97
CA LYS A 49 12.53 2.05 8.23
C LYS A 49 11.92 2.86 9.37
N SER A 50 11.73 4.15 9.14
CA SER A 50 11.17 5.10 10.10
C SER A 50 10.37 6.18 9.37
N VAL A 51 9.44 6.78 10.09
CA VAL A 51 8.61 7.89 9.63
C VAL A 51 8.68 8.97 10.71
N ASP A 52 8.94 10.20 10.29
CA ASP A 52 8.87 11.40 11.11
C ASP A 52 7.71 12.26 10.60
N VAL A 53 6.61 12.23 11.34
CA VAL A 53 5.38 12.92 10.96
C VAL A 53 5.47 14.42 11.24
N VAL A 54 6.30 14.82 12.21
CA VAL A 54 6.48 16.21 12.62
C VAL A 54 7.28 16.97 11.56
N HIS A 55 8.40 16.39 11.12
CA HIS A 55 9.27 16.97 10.10
C HIS A 55 8.87 16.57 8.67
N ARG A 56 7.87 15.70 8.51
CA ARG A 56 7.36 15.20 7.22
C ARG A 56 8.42 14.50 6.37
N THR A 57 9.12 13.55 6.99
CA THR A 57 10.14 12.75 6.32
C THR A 57 9.94 11.26 6.53
N VAL A 58 10.37 10.46 5.55
CA VAL A 58 10.42 9.00 5.62
C VAL A 58 11.85 8.55 5.34
N THR A 59 12.40 7.73 6.23
CA THR A 59 13.65 7.02 5.96
C THR A 59 13.32 5.70 5.30
N VAL A 60 13.80 5.52 4.08
CA VAL A 60 13.66 4.28 3.33
C VAL A 60 15.02 3.60 3.19
N GLN A 61 15.00 2.28 3.16
CA GLN A 61 16.13 1.45 2.80
C GLN A 61 15.87 0.87 1.42
N ARG A 62 16.70 1.22 0.44
CA ARG A 62 16.66 0.67 -0.92
C ARG A 62 17.66 -0.47 -1.04
N GLN A 63 17.23 -1.57 -1.64
CA GLN A 63 18.10 -2.69 -1.96
C GLN A 63 18.55 -2.60 -3.42
N SER A 64 19.85 -2.44 -3.65
CA SER A 64 20.47 -2.48 -4.97
C SER A 64 21.51 -3.61 -4.99
N GLY A 65 21.11 -4.79 -5.49
CA GLY A 65 21.95 -5.98 -5.42
C GLY A 65 22.25 -6.42 -3.99
N THR A 66 23.53 -6.40 -3.60
CA THR A 66 23.99 -6.74 -2.24
C THR A 66 24.07 -5.52 -1.30
N GLU A 67 23.98 -4.31 -1.84
CA GLU A 67 24.13 -3.08 -1.07
C GLU A 67 22.78 -2.59 -0.56
N GLN A 68 22.80 -2.00 0.65
CA GLN A 68 21.65 -1.38 1.28
C GLN A 68 21.98 0.09 1.51
N GLU A 69 21.24 0.96 0.85
CA GLU A 69 21.36 2.40 1.00
C GLU A 69 20.15 2.92 1.77
N GLU A 70 20.40 3.80 2.74
CA GLU A 70 19.35 4.52 3.45
C GLU A 70 19.21 5.93 2.86
N GLU A 71 17.99 6.29 2.52
CA GLU A 71 17.63 7.58 1.93
C GLU A 71 16.51 8.20 2.75
N LEU A 72 16.59 9.52 2.90
CA LEU A 72 15.56 10.31 3.55
C LEU A 72 14.75 11.05 2.48
N ILE A 73 13.43 10.87 2.51
CA ILE A 73 12.49 11.42 1.53
C ILE A 73 11.52 12.36 2.26
N GLU A 74 11.45 13.60 1.81
CA GLU A 74 10.44 14.57 2.25
C GLU A 74 9.09 14.29 1.58
N TYR A 75 7.99 14.55 2.28
CA TYR A 75 6.65 14.36 1.74
C TYR A 75 5.67 15.49 2.11
N ASP A 76 4.72 15.75 1.23
CA ASP A 76 3.57 16.61 1.53
C ASP A 76 2.40 15.83 2.13
N LEU A 77 2.16 14.63 1.60
CA LEU A 77 1.13 13.70 2.06
C LEU A 77 1.69 12.27 2.11
N LEU A 78 1.48 11.59 3.24
CA LEU A 78 1.86 10.19 3.43
C LEU A 78 0.62 9.33 3.68
N ILE A 79 0.41 8.32 2.84
CA ILE A 79 -0.68 7.35 2.99
C ILE A 79 -0.10 6.01 3.46
N GLY A 80 -0.43 5.62 4.70
CA GLY A 80 -0.02 4.34 5.30
C GLY A 80 -0.87 3.17 4.80
N SER A 81 -0.39 2.47 3.76
CA SER A 81 -0.97 1.21 3.24
C SER A 81 -0.04 0.01 3.46
N ASP A 82 0.73 0.02 4.55
CA ASP A 82 1.82 -0.92 4.87
C ASP A 82 1.40 -2.08 5.80
N GLY A 83 0.09 -2.26 5.98
CA GLY A 83 -0.50 -3.45 6.60
C GLY A 83 -0.44 -3.49 8.13
N VAL A 84 -0.55 -4.69 8.69
CA VAL A 84 -0.78 -4.88 10.13
C VAL A 84 0.37 -4.38 11.02
N ARG A 85 1.61 -4.37 10.53
CA ARG A 85 2.81 -3.87 11.23
C ARG A 85 3.26 -2.50 10.69
N SER A 86 2.27 -1.62 10.49
CA SER A 86 2.46 -0.31 9.88
C SER A 86 3.41 0.59 10.68
N ARG A 87 4.48 1.06 10.02
CA ARG A 87 5.42 2.06 10.55
C ARG A 87 4.81 3.45 10.56
N VAL A 88 3.93 3.74 9.59
CA VAL A 88 3.19 4.99 9.54
C VAL A 88 2.28 5.11 10.75
N ARG A 89 1.51 4.07 11.05
CA ARG A 89 0.62 4.03 12.23
C ARG A 89 1.41 4.14 13.54
N GLU A 90 2.54 3.42 13.66
CA GLU A 90 3.41 3.50 14.84
C GLU A 90 3.96 4.92 15.06
N ALA A 91 4.40 5.60 14.00
CA ALA A 91 4.88 6.98 14.08
C ALA A 91 3.78 7.96 14.46
N MET A 92 2.60 7.87 13.84
CA MET A 92 1.46 8.73 14.17
C MET A 92 1.08 8.61 15.65
N ASN A 93 0.96 7.38 16.17
CA ASN A 93 0.58 7.16 17.56
C ASN A 93 1.63 7.60 18.59
N SER A 94 2.90 7.68 18.19
CA SER A 94 4.00 8.04 19.10
C SER A 94 4.38 9.51 19.07
N GLN A 95 4.10 10.20 17.97
CA GLN A 95 4.57 11.57 17.72
C GLN A 95 3.44 12.60 17.71
N LEU A 96 2.20 12.19 17.45
CA LEU A 96 1.04 13.08 17.45
C LEU A 96 0.30 13.01 18.80
N PRO A 97 -0.30 14.13 19.25
CA PRO A 97 -1.16 14.12 20.42
C PRO A 97 -2.38 13.21 20.20
N PRO A 98 -2.93 12.61 21.28
CA PRO A 98 -4.10 11.74 21.22
C PRO A 98 -5.40 12.49 20.86
#